data_AF-A0A848LW15-F1
#
_entry.id   AF-A0A848LW15-F1
#
_cell.length_a   1.000
_cell.length_b   1.000
_cell.length_c   1.000
_cell.angle_alpha   90.00
_cell.angle_beta   90.00
_cell.angle_gamma   90.00
#
_symmetry.space_group_name_H-M   'P 1'
#
loop_
_entity.id
_entity.type
_entity.pdbx_description
1 polymer ?
#
loop_
_entity_poly.entity_id
_entity_poly.type
_entity_poly.pdbx_seq_one_letter_code
_entity_poly.pdbx_strand_id
1 'polypeptide(L)'
;MEGMRILTDAPGMERALKSVEKILRSCGPVQERHWSFPDGSSAYFPTWLWTGGNLAVGFSTEHLMKSGRPIVLSLEKPTSTYSPNVEVNIPLEANTAVQGCFAIDKDGVAWLCHRGSRLTVQAFHRKRLKKWMIHDYFRKWLYTAVECNGANRETVCRVIRVTPLSKPPFHQNLERFASSVKKLKNAWITYEGSDEKMSEFISRNYARLGSWK
;
A
#
# COMPACT_ATOMS: atom_id res chain seq x y z
N MET A 1 -23.16 -3.68 -8.29
CA MET A 1 -21.85 -3.76 -7.60
C MET A 1 -21.20 -2.40 -7.71
N GLU A 2 -20.83 -1.78 -6.59
CA GLU A 2 -20.06 -0.53 -6.60
C GLU A 2 -18.63 -0.87 -7.02
N GLY A 3 -18.34 -0.70 -8.31
CA GLY A 3 -17.02 -0.96 -8.88
C GLY A 3 -16.15 0.29 -8.84
N MET A 4 -14.86 0.11 -8.61
CA MET A 4 -13.85 1.14 -8.86
C MET A 4 -13.28 0.98 -10.28
N ARG A 5 -12.69 2.03 -10.84
CA ARG A 5 -11.91 1.96 -12.08
C ARG A 5 -10.45 2.24 -11.78
N ILE A 6 -9.55 1.31 -12.10
CA ILE A 6 -8.11 1.53 -11.97
C ILE A 6 -7.65 2.54 -13.02
N LEU A 7 -6.85 3.51 -12.58
CA LEU A 7 -6.17 4.45 -13.47
C LEU A 7 -5.02 3.73 -14.18
N THR A 8 -5.10 3.69 -15.50
CA THR A 8 -4.08 3.09 -16.38
C THR A 8 -3.47 4.09 -17.35
N ASP A 9 -4.06 5.28 -17.49
CA ASP A 9 -3.53 6.36 -18.31
C ASP A 9 -2.49 7.19 -17.55
N ALA A 10 -1.38 7.53 -18.23
CA ALA A 10 -0.29 8.30 -17.65
C ALA A 10 -0.74 9.65 -17.05
N PRO A 11 -1.61 10.46 -17.72
CA PRO A 11 -2.09 11.71 -17.14
C PRO A 11 -2.85 11.54 -15.83
N GLY A 12 -3.71 10.53 -15.74
CA GLY A 12 -4.47 10.19 -14.53
C GLY A 12 -3.57 9.77 -13.38
N MET A 13 -2.59 8.90 -13.66
CA MET A 13 -1.59 8.48 -12.66
C MET A 13 -0.75 9.66 -12.17
N GLU A 14 -0.30 10.55 -13.07
CA GLU A 14 0.49 11.73 -12.72
C GLU A 14 -0.31 12.70 -11.82
N ARG A 15 -1.59 12.95 -12.14
CA ARG A 15 -2.47 13.78 -11.29
C ARG A 15 -2.66 13.18 -9.90
N ALA A 16 -2.80 11.86 -9.80
CA ALA A 16 -2.95 11.17 -8.52
C ALA A 16 -1.66 11.26 -7.68
N LEU A 17 -0.49 11.09 -8.31
CA LEU A 17 0.82 11.23 -7.64
C LEU A 17 1.07 12.64 -7.13
N LYS A 18 0.77 13.66 -7.94
CA LYS A 18 0.83 15.06 -7.50
C LYS A 18 -0.11 15.35 -6.34
N SER A 19 -1.27 14.68 -6.30
CA SER A 19 -2.21 14.80 -5.18
C SER A 19 -1.64 14.18 -3.90
N VAL A 20 -1.01 13.00 -3.99
CA VAL A 20 -0.27 12.40 -2.87
C VAL A 20 0.83 13.34 -2.37
N GLU A 21 1.66 13.86 -3.28
CA GLU A 21 2.74 14.79 -2.93
C GLU A 21 2.22 16.04 -2.23
N LYS A 22 1.15 16.66 -2.77
CA LYS A 22 0.52 17.85 -2.20
C LYS A 22 0.00 17.58 -0.78
N ILE A 23 -0.65 16.45 -0.57
CA ILE A 23 -1.13 16.05 0.76
C ILE A 23 0.06 15.89 1.70
N LEU A 24 1.09 15.13 1.30
CA LEU A 24 2.27 14.92 2.14
C LEU A 24 2.96 16.24 2.50
N ARG A 25 3.11 17.17 1.56
CA ARG A 25 3.65 18.52 1.85
C ARG A 25 2.83 19.29 2.88
N SER A 26 1.52 19.08 2.96
CA SER A 26 0.67 19.67 4.01
C SER A 26 0.78 18.97 5.37
N CYS A 27 1.41 17.79 5.43
CA CYS A 27 1.48 16.96 6.63
C CYS A 27 2.60 17.34 7.60
N GLY A 28 3.65 18.02 7.15
CA GLY A 28 4.81 18.32 7.99
C GLY A 28 6.11 18.50 7.19
N PRO A 29 7.24 18.66 7.89
CA PRO A 29 8.53 18.85 7.26
C PRO A 29 8.94 17.59 6.47
N VAL A 30 9.54 17.82 5.31
CA VAL A 30 10.15 16.78 4.49
C VAL A 30 11.64 16.74 4.78
N GLN A 31 12.19 15.53 4.87
CA GLN A 31 13.63 15.30 4.99
C GLN A 31 14.04 14.17 4.08
N GLU A 32 15.19 14.29 3.43
CA GLU A 32 15.76 13.19 2.70
C GLU A 32 16.25 12.13 3.69
N ARG A 33 15.78 10.88 3.55
CA ARG A 33 16.11 9.78 4.45
C ARG A 33 16.47 8.53 3.69
N HIS A 34 17.35 7.73 4.27
CA HIS A 34 17.77 6.43 3.74
C HIS A 34 16.76 5.33 4.10
N TRP A 35 16.37 4.55 3.09
CA TRP A 35 15.46 3.42 3.21
C TRP A 35 16.14 2.15 2.71
N SER A 36 16.07 1.08 3.50
CA SER A 36 16.56 -0.26 3.15
C SER A 36 15.39 -1.21 2.90
N PHE A 37 15.47 -1.97 1.82
CA PHE A 37 14.39 -2.83 1.34
C PHE A 37 14.65 -4.31 1.63
N PRO A 38 13.58 -5.14 1.68
CA PRO A 38 13.72 -6.58 1.90
C PRO A 38 14.53 -7.35 0.85
N ASP A 39 14.73 -6.79 -0.34
CA ASP A 39 15.55 -7.41 -1.39
C ASP A 39 17.04 -7.04 -1.27
N GLY A 40 17.42 -6.31 -0.22
CA GLY A 40 18.79 -5.84 0.02
C GLY A 40 19.12 -4.53 -0.71
N SER A 41 18.21 -4.01 -1.55
CA SER A 41 18.39 -2.68 -2.14
C SER A 41 18.19 -1.58 -1.11
N SER A 42 18.68 -0.38 -1.42
CA SER A 42 18.42 0.80 -0.62
C SER A 42 18.35 2.05 -1.49
N ALA A 43 17.62 3.06 -1.04
CA ALA A 43 17.49 4.33 -1.75
C ALA A 43 17.19 5.47 -0.76
N TYR A 44 17.44 6.70 -1.21
CA TYR A 44 17.04 7.90 -0.48
C TYR A 44 15.70 8.39 -1.01
N PHE A 45 14.83 8.80 -0.09
CA PHE A 45 13.53 9.37 -0.42
C PHE A 45 13.26 10.64 0.39
N PRO A 46 12.60 11.64 -0.24
CA PRO A 46 11.81 12.60 0.50
C PRO A 46 10.88 11.85 1.46
N THR A 47 11.02 12.14 2.75
CA THR A 47 10.33 11.43 3.82
C THR A 47 9.62 12.42 4.71
N TRP A 48 8.31 12.20 4.88
CA TRP A 48 7.45 13.00 5.74
C TRP A 48 7.22 12.26 7.05
N LEU A 49 7.44 12.99 8.15
CA LEU A 49 7.19 12.52 9.50
C LEU A 49 5.91 13.16 10.00
N TRP A 50 4.94 12.33 10.38
CA TRP A 50 3.67 12.84 10.88
C TRP A 50 3.81 13.37 12.32
N THR A 51 3.40 14.62 12.54
CA THR A 51 3.38 15.24 13.87
C THR A 51 2.22 14.67 14.69
N GLY A 52 2.55 13.80 15.66
CA GLY A 52 1.57 13.17 16.55
C GLY A 52 1.38 11.67 16.34
N GLY A 53 2.17 11.03 15.46
CA GLY A 53 2.16 9.58 15.26
C GLY A 53 3.56 9.02 15.05
N ASN A 54 3.65 7.71 14.79
CA ASN A 54 4.91 7.04 14.45
C ASN A 54 5.07 6.79 12.94
N LEU A 55 4.17 7.34 12.12
CA LEU A 55 4.17 7.13 10.67
C LEU A 55 5.24 8.00 9.99
N ALA A 56 6.17 7.34 9.32
CA ALA A 56 7.03 7.90 8.30
C ALA A 56 6.57 7.44 6.92
N VAL A 57 6.44 8.39 5.99
CA VAL A 57 6.08 8.12 4.60
C VAL A 57 7.22 8.55 3.70
N GLY A 58 7.91 7.59 3.10
CA GLY A 58 8.86 7.86 2.02
C GLY A 58 8.13 7.83 0.68
N PHE A 59 8.31 8.87 -0.13
CA PHE A 59 7.66 8.96 -1.42
C PHE A 59 8.54 9.76 -2.38
N SER A 60 8.56 9.33 -3.65
CA SER A 60 9.11 10.13 -4.73
C SER A 60 8.22 10.07 -5.95
N THR A 61 8.01 11.23 -6.57
CA THR A 61 7.43 11.35 -7.91
C THR A 61 8.45 10.99 -8.98
N GLU A 62 9.74 11.02 -8.66
CA GLU A 62 10.82 10.66 -9.57
C GLU A 62 10.92 9.14 -9.75
N HIS A 63 11.44 8.75 -10.91
CA HIS A 63 11.65 7.36 -11.30
C HIS A 63 12.89 6.76 -10.59
N LEU A 64 12.85 6.74 -9.26
CA LEU A 64 13.98 6.26 -8.44
C LEU A 64 14.13 4.73 -8.45
N MET A 65 13.09 4.00 -8.88
CA MET A 65 13.11 2.55 -8.98
C MET A 65 12.67 2.09 -10.38
N LYS A 66 13.37 1.09 -10.91
CA LYS A 66 13.04 0.45 -12.22
C LYS A 66 11.61 -0.08 -12.29
N SER A 67 11.02 -0.41 -11.15
CA SER A 67 9.71 -1.08 -11.04
C SER A 67 8.53 -0.13 -10.82
N GLY A 68 8.76 1.17 -10.60
CA GLY A 68 7.68 2.11 -10.34
C GLY A 68 8.07 3.27 -9.41
N ARG A 69 7.05 4.03 -8.99
CA ARG A 69 7.17 5.11 -8.01
C ARG A 69 6.74 4.57 -6.63
N PRO A 70 7.67 4.44 -5.67
CA PRO A 70 7.36 3.81 -4.40
C PRO A 70 6.65 4.78 -3.44
N ILE A 71 5.61 4.28 -2.78
CA ILE A 71 5.10 4.87 -1.53
C ILE A 71 5.44 3.88 -0.42
N VAL A 72 6.42 4.21 0.41
CA VAL A 72 6.88 3.36 1.51
C VAL A 72 6.40 3.89 2.84
N LEU A 73 5.90 2.99 3.69
CA LEU A 73 5.33 3.31 4.99
C LEU A 73 6.14 2.60 6.08
N SER A 74 6.57 3.36 7.09
CA SER A 74 7.16 2.83 8.31
C SER A 74 6.43 3.38 9.53
N LEU A 75 6.21 2.54 10.52
CA LEU A 75 5.70 2.86 11.86
C LEU A 75 6.82 2.90 12.90
N GLU A 76 8.06 2.78 12.45
CA GLU A 76 9.23 2.69 13.31
C GLU A 76 9.98 4.01 13.29
N LYS A 77 10.36 4.49 14.48
CA LYS A 77 11.29 5.60 14.60
C LYS A 77 12.68 5.12 14.18
N PRO A 78 13.33 5.74 13.20
CA PRO A 78 14.62 5.27 12.73
C PRO A 78 15.68 5.61 13.78
N THR A 79 16.65 4.72 13.97
CA THR A 79 17.91 5.07 14.64
C THR A 79 18.96 5.54 13.65
N SER A 80 18.94 5.04 12.40
CA SER A 80 19.78 5.48 11.29
C SER A 80 19.11 5.33 9.92
N THR A 81 18.42 4.21 9.70
CA THR A 81 17.81 3.83 8.42
C THR A 81 16.36 3.39 8.63
N TYR A 82 15.48 3.67 7.67
CA TYR A 82 14.11 3.17 7.67
C TYR A 82 14.02 1.81 6.98
N SER A 83 13.18 0.93 7.53
CA SER A 83 12.72 -0.28 6.85
C SER A 83 11.20 -0.19 6.63
N PRO A 84 10.69 -0.45 5.42
CA PRO A 84 9.27 -0.32 5.16
C PRO A 84 8.48 -1.44 5.83
N ASN A 85 7.49 -1.07 6.65
CA ASN A 85 6.44 -2.01 7.02
C ASN A 85 5.56 -2.34 5.82
N VAL A 86 5.36 -1.37 4.91
CA VAL A 86 4.59 -1.54 3.67
C VAL A 86 5.25 -0.83 2.50
N GLU A 87 5.19 -1.46 1.32
CA GLU A 87 5.57 -0.89 0.04
C GLU A 87 4.33 -0.86 -0.86
N VAL A 88 3.91 0.33 -1.28
CA VAL A 88 2.82 0.53 -2.25
C VAL A 88 3.43 1.12 -3.52
N ASN A 89 4.11 0.27 -4.28
CA ASN A 89 4.76 0.69 -5.53
C ASN A 89 3.69 0.98 -6.57
N ILE A 90 3.73 2.14 -7.20
CA ILE A 90 2.82 2.53 -8.29
C ILE A 90 3.53 2.28 -9.61
N PRO A 91 2.94 1.55 -10.57
CA PRO A 91 3.60 1.30 -11.83
C PRO A 91 3.64 2.57 -12.69
N LEU A 92 4.63 2.66 -13.57
CA LEU A 92 4.77 3.79 -14.50
C LEU A 92 3.76 3.72 -15.66
N GLU A 93 3.35 2.49 -15.97
CA GLU A 93 2.44 2.11 -17.05
C GLU A 93 1.49 1.02 -16.53
N ALA A 94 0.51 0.62 -17.31
CA ALA A 94 -0.41 -0.45 -16.90
C ALA A 94 0.34 -1.77 -16.62
N ASN A 95 0.55 -2.09 -15.33
CA ASN A 95 1.26 -3.30 -14.91
C ASN A 95 0.59 -3.92 -13.67
N THR A 96 -0.06 -5.05 -13.89
CA THR A 96 -0.82 -5.78 -12.86
C THR A 96 0.07 -6.53 -11.86
N ALA A 97 1.36 -6.69 -12.14
CA ALA A 97 2.31 -7.34 -11.24
C ALA A 97 2.76 -6.41 -10.10
N VAL A 98 2.61 -5.10 -10.29
CA VAL A 98 2.97 -4.08 -9.30
C VAL A 98 1.88 -3.96 -8.23
N GLN A 99 2.30 -3.78 -6.98
CA GLN A 99 1.42 -3.91 -5.81
C GLN A 99 0.40 -2.78 -5.65
N GLY A 100 0.80 -1.55 -5.93
CA GLY A 100 -0.03 -0.38 -5.78
C GLY A 100 -0.74 -0.01 -7.07
N CYS A 101 -1.85 0.70 -6.92
CA CYS A 101 -2.55 1.34 -8.03
C CYS A 101 -3.35 2.53 -7.50
N PHE A 102 -3.72 3.42 -8.40
CA PHE A 102 -4.78 4.39 -8.13
C PHE A 102 -6.09 3.91 -8.75
N ALA A 103 -7.19 4.16 -8.06
CA ALA A 103 -8.51 3.83 -8.57
C ALA A 103 -9.52 4.93 -8.24
N ILE A 104 -10.48 5.15 -9.13
CA ILE A 104 -11.59 6.08 -8.96
C ILE A 104 -12.83 5.27 -8.57
N ASP A 105 -13.51 5.67 -7.50
CA ASP A 105 -14.80 5.07 -7.16
C ASP A 105 -15.97 5.68 -7.94
N LYS A 106 -17.17 5.14 -7.76
CA LYS A 106 -18.39 5.61 -8.43
C LYS A 106 -18.71 7.10 -8.18
N ASP A 107 -18.21 7.66 -7.09
CA ASP A 107 -18.45 9.06 -6.69
C ASP A 107 -17.34 9.98 -7.22
N GLY A 108 -16.43 9.47 -8.06
CA GLY A 108 -15.32 10.22 -8.62
C GLY A 108 -14.15 10.43 -7.66
N VAL A 109 -14.15 9.80 -6.49
CA VAL A 109 -13.06 9.94 -5.52
C VAL A 109 -11.89 9.08 -5.96
N ALA A 110 -10.71 9.69 -6.07
CA ALA A 110 -9.46 8.96 -6.30
C ALA A 110 -8.95 8.34 -5.00
N TRP A 111 -8.51 7.10 -5.07
CA TRP A 111 -7.98 6.31 -3.96
C TRP A 111 -6.59 5.79 -4.28
N LEU A 112 -5.70 5.81 -3.28
CA LEU A 112 -4.56 4.91 -3.24
C LEU A 112 -5.07 3.52 -2.86
N CYS A 113 -4.64 2.50 -3.60
CA CYS A 113 -5.04 1.12 -3.40
C CYS A 113 -3.84 0.16 -3.46
N HIS A 114 -4.04 -1.03 -2.90
CA HIS A 114 -3.07 -2.12 -2.92
C HIS A 114 -3.73 -3.40 -3.44
N ARG A 115 -3.13 -4.07 -4.42
CA ARG A 115 -3.67 -5.28 -5.07
C ARG A 115 -3.58 -6.54 -4.21
N GLY A 116 -2.78 -6.50 -3.14
CA GLY A 116 -2.61 -7.62 -2.21
C GLY A 116 -1.87 -8.81 -2.80
N SER A 117 -1.09 -8.61 -3.88
CA SER A 117 -0.37 -9.68 -4.56
C SER A 117 0.99 -10.03 -3.91
N ARG A 118 1.56 -9.13 -3.09
CA ARG A 118 2.83 -9.33 -2.37
C ARG A 118 2.88 -8.45 -1.12
N LEU A 119 3.05 -9.08 0.04
CA LEU A 119 3.53 -8.44 1.26
C LEU A 119 4.79 -9.19 1.70
N THR A 120 5.95 -8.58 1.51
CA THR A 120 7.24 -9.23 1.81
C THR A 120 7.47 -9.30 3.32
N VAL A 121 7.87 -10.47 3.82
CA VAL A 121 8.24 -10.72 5.21
C VAL A 121 9.73 -11.13 5.24
N GLN A 122 10.58 -10.33 5.87
CA GLN A 122 12.05 -10.53 5.83
C GLN A 122 12.51 -11.79 6.57
N ALA A 123 11.86 -12.16 7.68
CA ALA A 123 12.32 -13.23 8.57
C ALA A 123 12.35 -14.64 7.93
N PHE A 124 11.68 -14.82 6.78
CA PHE A 124 11.71 -16.07 6.04
C PHE A 124 12.06 -15.77 4.59
N HIS A 125 13.33 -15.95 4.19
CA HIS A 125 13.81 -15.69 2.83
C HIS A 125 13.09 -16.47 1.71
N ARG A 126 12.08 -17.29 2.03
CA ARG A 126 11.29 -18.07 1.05
C ARG A 126 9.79 -18.17 1.33
N LYS A 127 9.27 -17.69 2.48
CA LYS A 127 7.84 -17.80 2.81
C LYS A 127 7.14 -16.46 2.65
N ARG A 128 6.28 -16.34 1.63
CA ARG A 128 5.49 -15.15 1.33
C ARG A 128 4.05 -15.35 1.77
N LEU A 129 3.42 -14.28 2.29
CA LEU A 129 1.98 -14.26 2.49
C LEU A 129 1.27 -14.47 1.14
N LYS A 130 0.39 -15.47 1.09
CA LYS A 130 -0.37 -15.79 -0.12
C LYS A 130 -1.45 -14.73 -0.37
N LYS A 131 -1.72 -14.42 -1.64
CA LYS A 131 -2.71 -13.41 -2.04
C LYS A 131 -4.07 -13.63 -1.37
N TRP A 132 -4.55 -14.88 -1.31
CA TRP A 132 -5.85 -15.20 -0.71
C TRP A 132 -5.89 -14.87 0.79
N MET A 133 -4.80 -15.08 1.54
CA MET A 133 -4.72 -14.72 2.97
C MET A 133 -4.78 -13.22 3.16
N ILE A 134 -4.05 -12.48 2.32
CA ILE A 134 -4.05 -11.02 2.33
C ILE A 134 -5.47 -10.51 2.03
N HIS A 135 -6.12 -11.08 1.01
CA HIS A 135 -7.47 -10.71 0.61
C HIS A 135 -8.51 -11.04 1.70
N ASP A 136 -8.45 -12.22 2.31
CA ASP A 136 -9.38 -12.59 3.38
C ASP A 136 -9.19 -11.75 4.63
N TYR A 137 -7.93 -11.48 5.02
CA TYR A 137 -7.65 -10.55 6.11
C TYR A 137 -8.26 -9.18 5.82
N PHE A 138 -7.96 -8.59 4.65
CA PHE A 138 -8.43 -7.26 4.28
C PHE A 138 -9.85 -7.22 3.67
N ARG A 139 -10.69 -8.25 3.85
CA ARG A 139 -11.97 -8.35 3.14
C ARG A 139 -12.94 -7.19 3.33
N LYS A 140 -12.91 -6.52 4.49
CA LYS A 140 -13.72 -5.31 4.77
C LYS A 140 -13.25 -4.08 3.97
N TRP A 141 -12.04 -4.13 3.44
CA TRP A 141 -11.41 -3.06 2.65
C TRP A 141 -11.25 -3.45 1.19
N LEU A 142 -11.68 -4.66 0.79
CA LEU A 142 -11.64 -5.13 -0.58
C LEU A 142 -12.80 -4.55 -1.39
N TYR A 143 -12.44 -4.04 -2.57
CA TYR A 143 -13.36 -3.51 -3.56
C TYR A 143 -13.12 -4.18 -4.89
N THR A 144 -14.20 -4.43 -5.61
CA THR A 144 -14.13 -4.84 -7.01
C THR A 144 -13.68 -3.64 -7.83
N ALA A 145 -12.68 -3.84 -8.69
CA ALA A 145 -12.21 -2.81 -9.59
C ALA A 145 -12.12 -3.35 -11.02
N VAL A 146 -12.36 -2.48 -11.99
CA VAL A 146 -12.15 -2.75 -13.41
C VAL A 146 -10.87 -2.08 -13.84
N GLU A 147 -10.03 -2.84 -14.55
CA GLU A 147 -8.81 -2.35 -15.16
C GLU A 147 -8.90 -2.53 -16.67
N CYS A 148 -8.81 -1.44 -17.41
CA CYS A 148 -8.71 -1.47 -18.87
C CYS A 148 -7.22 -1.54 -19.23
N ASN A 149 -6.79 -2.67 -19.77
CA ASN A 149 -5.44 -2.76 -20.33
C ASN A 149 -5.37 -2.08 -21.71
N GLY A 150 -4.16 -1.85 -22.22
CA GLY A 150 -3.94 -1.17 -23.50
C GLY A 150 -4.59 -1.81 -24.73
N ALA A 151 -5.19 -2.99 -24.61
CA ALA A 151 -5.96 -3.67 -25.65
C ALA A 151 -7.49 -3.50 -25.48
N ASN A 152 -7.94 -2.54 -24.67
CA ASN A 152 -9.35 -2.33 -24.30
C ASN A 152 -10.02 -3.55 -23.65
N ARG A 153 -9.25 -4.51 -23.13
CA ARG A 153 -9.82 -5.62 -22.37
C ARG A 153 -10.01 -5.18 -20.93
N GLU A 154 -11.26 -5.23 -20.48
CA GLU A 154 -11.62 -5.01 -19.11
C GLU A 154 -11.34 -6.28 -18.29
N THR A 155 -10.51 -6.13 -17.25
CA THR A 155 -10.26 -7.18 -16.29
C THR A 155 -10.86 -6.79 -14.95
N VAL A 156 -11.75 -7.62 -14.44
CA VAL A 156 -12.29 -7.47 -13.09
C VAL A 156 -11.27 -8.01 -12.10
N CYS A 157 -10.86 -7.17 -11.15
CA CYS A 157 -9.93 -7.52 -10.09
C CYS A 157 -10.42 -7.02 -8.73
N ARG A 158 -9.68 -7.37 -7.68
CA ARG A 158 -9.94 -6.87 -6.32
C ARG A 158 -8.76 -6.05 -5.84
N VAL A 159 -9.06 -4.91 -5.24
CA VAL A 159 -8.08 -4.00 -4.64
C VAL A 159 -8.47 -3.69 -3.20
N ILE A 160 -7.46 -3.51 -2.36
CA ILE A 160 -7.60 -3.06 -0.97
C ILE A 160 -7.55 -1.54 -1.01
N ARG A 161 -8.61 -0.87 -0.58
CA ARG A 161 -8.59 0.60 -0.39
C ARG A 161 -7.64 0.94 0.75
N VAL A 162 -6.69 1.84 0.47
CA VAL A 162 -5.70 2.30 1.46
C VAL A 162 -6.10 3.66 1.99
N THR A 163 -6.27 4.67 1.12
CA THR A 163 -6.73 6.00 1.52
C THR A 163 -7.31 6.77 0.34
N PRO A 164 -8.35 7.59 0.52
CA PRO A 164 -8.78 8.54 -0.50
C PRO A 164 -7.78 9.69 -0.60
N LEU A 165 -7.65 10.28 -1.79
CA LEU A 165 -6.73 11.38 -2.09
C LEU A 165 -7.39 12.77 -1.95
N SER A 166 -8.70 12.84 -1.72
CA SER A 166 -9.43 14.11 -1.61
C SER A 166 -10.18 14.29 -0.30
N LYS A 167 -10.12 13.29 0.60
CA LYS A 167 -10.87 13.29 1.87
C LYS A 167 -9.91 13.01 3.05
N PRO A 168 -9.89 13.84 4.11
CA PRO A 168 -9.20 13.50 5.34
C PRO A 168 -9.91 12.32 6.07
N PRO A 169 -9.22 11.60 6.97
CA PRO A 169 -7.82 11.78 7.38
C PRO A 169 -6.84 10.85 6.63
N PHE A 170 -6.04 11.42 5.70
CA PHE A 170 -5.10 10.66 4.86
C PHE A 170 -4.04 9.87 5.67
N HIS A 171 -3.36 10.52 6.62
CA HIS A 171 -2.31 9.89 7.42
C HIS A 171 -2.84 8.78 8.33
N GLN A 172 -3.99 8.97 8.98
CA GLN A 172 -4.59 7.95 9.85
C GLN A 172 -4.96 6.71 9.05
N ASN A 173 -5.40 6.89 7.80
CA ASN A 173 -5.71 5.79 6.90
C ASN A 173 -4.43 5.02 6.51
N LEU A 174 -3.34 5.72 6.18
CA LEU A 174 -2.03 5.10 5.93
C LEU A 174 -1.49 4.37 7.16
N GLU A 175 -1.57 4.98 8.34
CA GLU A 175 -1.11 4.40 9.61
C GLU A 175 -1.93 3.15 9.98
N ARG A 176 -3.26 3.20 9.80
CA ARG A 176 -4.16 2.08 10.02
C ARG A 176 -3.87 0.93 9.05
N PHE A 177 -3.60 1.23 7.78
CA PHE A 177 -3.20 0.23 6.80
C PHE A 177 -1.84 -0.38 7.14
N ALA A 178 -0.83 0.44 7.43
CA ALA A 178 0.50 -0.02 7.83
C ALA A 178 0.48 -0.88 9.11
N SER A 179 -0.32 -0.47 10.10
CA SER A 179 -0.49 -1.22 11.36
C SER A 179 -1.12 -2.57 11.13
N SER A 180 -2.11 -2.64 10.23
CA SER A 180 -2.80 -3.88 9.87
C SER A 180 -1.89 -4.83 9.10
N VAL A 181 -1.07 -4.32 8.18
CA VAL A 181 -0.04 -5.10 7.49
C VAL A 181 1.02 -5.59 8.48
N LYS A 182 1.51 -4.74 9.39
CA LYS A 182 2.49 -5.14 10.42
C LYS A 182 1.95 -6.28 11.29
N LYS A 183 0.70 -6.20 11.75
CA LYS A 183 0.03 -7.29 12.49
C LYS A 183 -0.01 -8.59 11.70
N LEU A 184 -0.40 -8.53 10.42
CA LEU A 184 -0.45 -9.72 9.56
C LEU A 184 0.94 -10.33 9.32
N LYS A 185 1.96 -9.49 9.07
CA LYS A 185 3.35 -9.93 8.91
C LYS A 185 3.89 -10.56 10.19
N ASN A 186 3.64 -9.96 11.34
CA ASN A 186 4.08 -10.50 12.63
C ASN A 186 3.44 -11.86 12.92
N ALA A 187 2.13 -12.02 12.66
CA ALA A 187 1.46 -13.31 12.77
C ALA A 187 2.10 -14.36 11.85
N TRP A 188 2.40 -14.01 10.59
CA TRP A 188 3.10 -14.90 9.66
C TRP A 188 4.45 -15.36 10.21
N ILE A 189 5.18 -14.45 10.86
CA ILE A 189 6.46 -14.77 11.50
C ILE A 189 6.27 -15.70 12.69
N THR A 190 5.38 -15.34 13.61
CA THR A 190 5.09 -16.12 14.83
C THR A 190 4.61 -17.54 14.52
N TYR A 191 3.87 -17.72 13.43
CA TYR A 191 3.38 -19.03 13.01
C TYR A 191 4.31 -19.73 12.02
N GLU A 192 5.52 -19.20 11.81
CA GLU A 192 6.55 -19.77 10.95
C GLU A 192 6.06 -20.07 9.52
N GLY A 193 5.10 -19.27 9.04
CA GLY A 193 4.41 -19.45 7.77
C GLY A 193 3.53 -20.70 7.67
N SER A 194 2.90 -21.12 8.78
CA SER A 194 1.83 -22.12 8.79
C SER A 194 0.52 -21.53 8.24
N ASP A 195 0.00 -22.14 7.18
CA ASP A 195 -1.25 -21.70 6.55
C ASP A 195 -2.47 -21.89 7.47
N GLU A 196 -2.52 -22.96 8.24
CA GLU A 196 -3.61 -23.30 9.15
C GLU A 196 -3.72 -22.27 10.28
N LYS A 197 -2.61 -22.04 11.01
CA LYS A 197 -2.55 -21.05 12.09
C LYS A 197 -2.86 -19.63 11.59
N MET A 198 -2.45 -19.32 10.36
CA MET A 198 -2.78 -18.05 9.74
C MET A 198 -4.25 -17.92 9.40
N SER A 199 -4.89 -18.98 8.91
CA SER A 199 -6.33 -18.99 8.63
C SER A 199 -7.14 -18.78 9.91
N GLU A 200 -6.72 -19.41 11.01
CA GLU A 200 -7.31 -19.22 12.34
C GLU A 200 -7.12 -17.77 12.84
N PHE A 201 -5.91 -17.23 12.71
CA PHE A 201 -5.62 -15.84 13.06
C PHE A 201 -6.49 -14.85 12.26
N ILE A 202 -6.61 -15.05 10.94
CA ILE A 202 -7.42 -14.20 10.07
C ILE A 202 -8.89 -14.25 10.50
N SER A 203 -9.42 -15.45 10.72
CA SER A 203 -10.81 -15.67 11.14
C SER A 203 -11.14 -14.94 12.45
N ARG A 204 -10.20 -14.86 13.38
CA ARG A 204 -10.36 -14.15 14.67
C ARG A 204 -10.21 -12.63 14.56
N ASN A 205 -9.45 -12.13 13.59
CA ASN A 205 -9.03 -10.73 13.56
C ASN A 205 -9.64 -9.89 12.43
N TYR A 206 -10.21 -10.48 11.37
CA TYR A 206 -10.80 -9.69 10.28
C TYR A 206 -11.92 -8.75 10.78
N ALA A 207 -12.67 -9.18 11.80
CA ALA A 207 -13.78 -8.40 12.35
C ALA A 207 -13.28 -7.06 12.93
N ARG A 208 -12.06 -7.05 13.46
CA ARG A 208 -11.42 -5.90 14.13
C ARG A 208 -10.85 -4.86 13.17
N LEU A 209 -10.72 -5.16 11.88
CA LEU A 209 -10.19 -4.21 10.91
C LEU A 209 -11.09 -2.99 10.72
N GLY A 210 -12.36 -3.03 11.14
CA GLY A 210 -13.35 -1.97 10.90
C GLY A 210 -13.61 -1.76 9.41
N SER A 211 -14.64 -0.99 9.06
CA SER A 211 -14.91 -0.61 7.67
C SER A 211 -14.28 0.75 7.34
N TRP A 212 -14.08 1.04 6.06
CA TRP A 212 -13.97 2.42 5.60
C TRP A 212 -15.38 3.01 5.62
N LYS A 213 -15.58 4.11 6.35
CA LYS A 213 -16.82 4.90 6.32
C LYS A 213 -16.75 5.91 5.20
#